data_AF-A0A840WEI8-F1
#
_entry.id   AF-A0A840WEI8-F1
#
_cell.length_a   1.000
_cell.length_b   1.000
_cell.length_c   1.000
_cell.angle_alpha   90.00
_cell.angle_beta   90.00
_cell.angle_gamma   90.00
#
_symmetry.space_group_name_H-M   'P 1'
#
loop_
_entity.id
_entity.type
_entity.pdbx_description
1 polymer ?
#
loop_
_entity_poly.entity_id
_entity_poly.type
_entity_poly.pdbx_seq_one_letter_code
_entity_poly.pdbx_strand_id
1 'polypeptide(L)'
;MRRFDIEHTFRFLKQSLGWNAPRLRDPRSADRWSWLVVVAYTQLRLARLLARQVRLPWHRLVEADRMSPARVRRGFRYIRADLPVCVGAPKSCGPGPGRPVGSQNKRPAPRYGVPKKNKTGTRGHPGAKQAG
;
A
#
# COMPACT_ATOMS: atom_id res chain seq x y z
N MET A 1 4.63 18.42 16.50
CA MET A 1 4.94 17.51 15.37
C MET A 1 5.51 18.37 14.25
N ARG A 2 6.72 18.09 13.76
CA ARG A 2 7.31 18.90 12.67
C ARG A 2 6.86 18.34 11.32
N ARG A 3 6.69 19.19 10.31
CA ARG A 3 6.29 18.77 8.94
C ARG A 3 7.22 17.70 8.37
N PHE A 4 8.50 17.80 8.70
CA PHE A 4 9.53 16.81 8.37
C PHE A 4 9.19 15.39 8.86
N ASP A 5 8.65 15.25 10.07
CA ASP A 5 8.34 13.94 10.66
C ASP A 5 7.20 13.24 9.91
N ILE A 6 6.23 14.04 9.44
CA ILE A 6 5.08 13.55 8.67
C ILE A 6 5.54 13.03 7.30
N GLU A 7 6.37 13.80 6.60
CA GLU A 7 6.93 13.41 5.31
C GLU A 7 7.78 12.14 5.40
N HIS A 8 8.61 12.03 6.44
CA HIS A 8 9.42 10.83 6.69
C HIS A 8 8.57 9.60 7.01
N THR A 9 7.48 9.79 7.74
CA THR A 9 6.51 8.73 8.03
C THR A 9 5.87 8.25 6.73
N PHE A 10 5.34 9.14 5.90
CA PHE A 10 4.75 8.75 4.61
C PHE A 10 5.75 8.09 3.66
N ARG A 11 6.99 8.59 3.61
CA ARG A 11 8.06 7.94 2.85
C ARG A 11 8.32 6.52 3.34
N PHE A 12 8.40 6.32 4.66
CA PHE A 12 8.58 5.00 5.25
C PHE A 12 7.41 4.05 4.92
N LEU A 13 6.16 4.50 5.07
CA LEU A 13 4.98 3.67 4.76
C LEU A 13 4.99 3.20 3.29
N LYS A 14 5.31 4.09 2.34
CA LYS A 14 5.36 3.76 0.91
C LYS A 14 6.54 2.85 0.57
N GLN A 15 7.76 3.23 0.94
CA GLN A 15 8.97 2.55 0.48
C GLN A 15 9.30 1.28 1.28
N SER A 16 9.03 1.28 2.58
CA SER A 16 9.40 0.15 3.45
C SER A 16 8.25 -0.80 3.70
N LEU A 17 7.05 -0.29 3.94
CA LEU A 17 5.87 -1.14 4.19
C LEU A 17 5.03 -1.41 2.93
N GLY A 18 5.41 -0.82 1.79
CA GLY A 18 4.78 -1.13 0.51
C GLY A 18 3.36 -0.60 0.38
N TRP A 19 3.05 0.54 1.00
CA TRP A 19 1.68 1.08 0.98
C TRP A 19 1.10 1.21 -0.45
N ASN A 20 1.93 1.53 -1.44
CA ASN A 20 1.55 1.63 -2.85
C ASN A 20 1.93 0.40 -3.70
N ALA A 21 2.42 -0.68 -3.09
CA ALA A 21 2.83 -1.89 -3.80
C ALA A 21 1.67 -2.72 -4.38
N PRO A 22 0.52 -2.91 -3.70
CA PRO A 22 -0.49 -3.83 -4.20
C PRO A 22 -1.34 -3.19 -5.31
N ARG A 23 -1.56 -3.97 -6.38
CA ARG A 23 -2.39 -3.57 -7.52
C ARG A 23 -3.85 -3.98 -7.28
N LEU A 24 -4.51 -3.28 -6.37
CA LEU A 24 -5.89 -3.56 -5.96
C LEU A 24 -6.88 -2.84 -6.89
N ARG A 25 -7.92 -3.56 -7.34
CA ARG A 25 -8.98 -3.00 -8.22
C ARG A 25 -10.21 -2.53 -7.44
N ASP A 26 -10.42 -3.05 -6.24
CA ASP A 26 -11.57 -2.76 -5.39
C ASP A 26 -11.18 -1.76 -4.29
N PRO A 27 -11.93 -0.64 -4.13
CA PRO A 27 -11.60 0.40 -3.15
C PRO A 27 -11.62 -0.12 -1.72
N ARG A 28 -12.58 -0.98 -1.35
CA ARG A 28 -12.65 -1.55 0.01
C ARG A 28 -11.42 -2.41 0.33
N SER A 29 -10.84 -3.05 -0.68
CA SER A 29 -9.58 -3.79 -0.53
C SER A 29 -8.39 -2.85 -0.34
N ALA A 30 -8.37 -1.69 -1.00
CA ALA A 30 -7.34 -0.67 -0.79
C ALA A 30 -7.41 -0.05 0.62
N ASP A 31 -8.62 0.14 1.16
CA ASP A 31 -8.82 0.60 2.53
C ASP A 31 -8.31 -0.41 3.55
N ARG A 32 -8.67 -1.69 3.37
CA ARG A 32 -8.16 -2.79 4.21
C ARG A 32 -6.64 -2.88 4.16
N TRP A 33 -6.05 -2.72 2.98
CA TRP A 33 -4.60 -2.66 2.85
C TRP A 33 -3.98 -1.50 3.63
N SER A 34 -4.60 -0.32 3.57
CA SER A 34 -4.14 0.84 4.35
C SER A 34 -4.19 0.55 5.85
N TRP A 35 -5.24 -0.09 6.34
CA TRP A 35 -5.31 -0.54 7.74
C TRP A 35 -4.23 -1.55 8.11
N LEU A 36 -3.92 -2.52 7.25
CA LEU A 36 -2.81 -3.46 7.49
C LEU A 36 -1.46 -2.74 7.60
N VAL A 37 -1.21 -1.75 6.75
CA VAL A 37 0.01 -0.93 6.80
C VAL A 37 0.07 -0.12 8.11
N VAL A 38 -1.04 0.46 8.55
CA VAL A 38 -1.14 1.18 9.82
C VAL A 38 -0.85 0.25 10.99
N VAL A 39 -1.45 -0.95 11.02
CA VAL A 39 -1.21 -1.96 12.06
C VAL A 39 0.25 -2.41 12.08
N ALA A 40 0.86 -2.67 10.92
CA ALA A 40 2.28 -3.02 10.86
C ALA A 40 3.15 -1.87 11.41
N TYR A 41 2.80 -0.63 11.11
CA TYR A 41 3.51 0.53 11.63
C TYR A 41 3.36 0.69 13.15
N THR A 42 2.16 0.48 13.71
CA THR A 42 1.94 0.52 15.16
C THR A 42 2.69 -0.60 15.87
N GLN A 43 2.68 -1.82 15.32
CA GLN A 43 3.47 -2.94 15.84
C GLN A 43 4.97 -2.59 15.92
N LEU A 44 5.53 -1.96 14.89
CA LEU A 44 6.92 -1.50 14.91
C LEU A 44 7.17 -0.41 15.97
N ARG A 45 6.20 0.47 16.23
CA ARG A 45 6.35 1.48 17.29
C ARG A 45 6.32 0.87 18.69
N LEU A 46 5.45 -0.11 18.91
CA LEU A 46 5.34 -0.81 20.20
C LEU A 46 6.53 -1.73 20.47
N ALA A 47 7.00 -2.45 19.45
CA ALA A 47 8.13 -3.37 19.56
C ALA A 47 9.48 -2.65 19.71
N ARG A 48 9.50 -1.32 19.66
CA ARG A 48 10.72 -0.51 19.68
C ARG A 48 11.62 -0.80 20.89
N LEU A 49 11.04 -0.99 22.07
CA LEU A 49 11.81 -1.27 23.28
C LEU A 49 12.35 -2.71 23.34
N LEU A 50 11.75 -3.62 22.57
CA LEU A 50 12.11 -5.03 22.52
C LEU A 50 13.09 -5.34 21.36
N ALA A 51 13.22 -4.42 20.40
CA ALA A 51 13.98 -4.67 19.20
C ALA A 51 15.49 -4.63 19.42
N ARG A 52 16.16 -5.76 19.16
CA ARG A 52 17.62 -5.80 19.10
C ARG A 52 18.12 -4.85 18.00
N GLN A 53 19.14 -4.06 18.32
CA GLN A 53 19.75 -3.16 17.36
C GLN A 53 20.67 -3.91 16.40
N VAL A 54 20.15 -4.20 15.21
CA VAL A 54 20.92 -4.73 14.09
C VAL A 54 21.54 -3.56 13.34
N ARG A 55 22.84 -3.35 13.52
CA ARG A 55 23.58 -2.23 12.97
C ARG A 55 24.84 -2.69 12.23
N LEU A 56 25.30 -1.86 11.30
CA LEU A 56 26.64 -2.00 10.73
C LEU A 56 27.66 -1.46 11.75
N PRO A 57 28.92 -1.92 11.72
CA PRO A 57 29.93 -1.53 12.71
C PRO A 57 30.10 -0.01 12.85
N TRP A 58 30.04 0.73 11.73
CA TRP A 58 30.18 2.18 11.68
C TRP A 58 28.89 2.97 11.95
N HIS A 59 27.75 2.30 12.15
CA HIS A 59 26.52 3.00 12.52
C HIS A 59 26.50 3.31 14.02
N ARG A 60 26.16 4.57 14.33
CA ARG A 60 25.98 5.05 15.71
C ARG A 60 24.88 4.26 16.43
N LEU A 61 25.19 3.89 17.68
CA LEU A 61 24.22 3.41 18.66
C LEU A 61 23.17 4.49 18.91
N VAL A 62 21.91 4.08 19.00
CA VAL A 62 20.79 4.98 19.27
C VAL A 62 20.03 4.36 20.42
N GLU A 63 19.53 5.12 21.38
CA GLU A 63 18.75 4.52 22.47
C GLU A 63 17.47 3.85 21.95
N ALA A 64 16.99 2.83 22.66
CA ALA A 64 15.85 2.05 22.18
C ALA A 64 14.62 2.94 21.93
N ASP A 65 14.34 3.88 22.83
CA ASP A 65 13.29 4.90 22.74
C ASP A 65 13.44 5.87 21.54
N ARG A 66 14.61 5.95 20.92
CA ARG A 66 14.90 6.83 19.78
C ARG A 66 15.06 6.07 18.47
N MET A 67 14.94 4.75 18.48
CA MET A 67 15.03 3.97 17.26
C MET A 67 13.93 4.34 16.26
N SER A 68 14.34 4.57 15.02
CA SER A 68 13.40 4.79 13.92
C SER A 68 12.66 3.49 13.56
N PRO A 69 11.43 3.58 13.03
CA PRO A 69 10.66 2.41 12.59
C PRO A 69 11.43 1.49 11.63
N ALA A 70 12.29 2.07 10.78
CA ALA A 70 13.15 1.31 9.88
C ALA A 70 14.23 0.48 10.60
N ARG A 71 14.82 1.01 11.69
CA ARG A 71 15.78 0.27 12.52
C ARG A 71 15.08 -0.85 13.28
N VAL A 72 13.92 -0.55 13.88
CA VAL A 72 13.11 -1.57 14.57
C VAL A 72 12.74 -2.71 13.64
N ARG A 73 12.30 -2.41 12.41
CA ARG A 73 11.98 -3.43 11.40
C ARG A 73 13.14 -4.38 11.10
N ARG A 74 14.40 -3.91 11.06
CA ARG A 74 15.58 -4.76 10.86
C ARG A 74 15.78 -5.76 12.00
N GLY A 75 15.52 -5.33 13.24
CA GLY A 75 15.60 -6.17 14.43
C GLY A 75 14.37 -7.03 14.70
N PHE A 76 13.22 -6.67 14.12
CA PHE A 76 11.93 -7.28 14.42
C PHE A 76 11.87 -8.79 14.18
N ARG A 77 12.66 -9.31 13.23
CA ARG A 77 12.76 -10.76 12.96
C ARG A 77 13.24 -11.56 14.18
N TYR A 78 14.05 -10.96 15.05
CA TYR A 78 14.54 -11.61 16.26
C TYR A 78 13.44 -11.68 17.32
N ILE A 79 12.67 -10.60 17.48
CA ILE A 79 11.48 -10.58 18.36
C ILE A 79 10.47 -11.65 17.92
N ARG A 80 10.27 -11.81 16.61
CA ARG A 80 9.33 -12.80 16.07
C ARG A 80 9.72 -14.24 16.45
N ALA A 81 11.00 -14.54 16.66
CA ALA A 81 11.43 -15.89 17.03
C ALA A 81 11.01 -16.25 18.46
N ASP A 82 10.89 -15.26 19.35
CA ASP A 82 10.58 -15.44 20.77
C ASP A 82 9.06 -15.35 21.05
N LEU A 83 8.28 -14.85 20.09
CA LEU A 83 6.83 -14.74 20.23
C LEU A 83 6.15 -16.08 19.99
N PRO A 84 5.09 -16.41 20.77
CA PRO A 84 4.28 -17.58 20.49
C PRO A 84 3.65 -17.48 19.10
N VAL A 85 3.46 -18.63 18.46
CA VAL A 85 2.78 -18.69 17.17
C VAL A 85 1.29 -18.40 17.38
N CYS A 86 0.88 -17.16 17.12
CA CYS A 86 -0.51 -16.73 17.29
C CYS A 86 -1.42 -17.02 16.08
N VAL A 87 -0.91 -17.72 15.06
CA VAL A 87 -1.64 -17.97 13.80
C VAL A 87 -1.40 -19.40 13.30
N GLY A 88 -2.41 -19.99 12.66
CA GLY A 88 -2.27 -21.29 12.04
C GLY A 88 -1.20 -21.31 10.93
N ALA A 89 -0.78 -22.52 10.55
CA ALA A 89 0.16 -22.71 9.45
C ALA A 89 -0.30 -21.98 8.17
N PRO A 90 0.61 -21.36 7.41
CA PRO A 90 0.25 -20.73 6.15
C PRO A 90 -0.35 -21.77 5.20
N LYS A 91 -1.31 -21.34 4.39
CA LYS A 91 -1.80 -22.17 3.28
C LYS A 91 -0.66 -22.45 2.33
N SER A 92 -0.55 -23.69 1.84
CA SER A 92 0.42 -24.06 0.80
C SER A 92 0.32 -23.10 -0.38
N CYS A 93 1.44 -22.47 -0.73
CA CYS A 93 1.50 -21.55 -1.87
C CYS A 93 2.16 -22.27 -3.04
N GLY A 94 1.48 -22.31 -4.17
CA GLY A 94 1.96 -22.87 -5.43
C GLY A 94 1.01 -22.46 -6.55
N PRO A 95 1.43 -22.57 -7.83
CA PRO A 95 0.49 -22.45 -8.93
C PRO A 95 -0.65 -23.45 -8.69
N GLY A 96 -1.89 -22.96 -8.63
CA GLY A 96 -3.05 -23.85 -8.65
C GLY A 96 -3.04 -24.68 -9.93
N PRO A 97 -3.89 -25.71 -10.05
CA PRO A 97 -3.98 -26.63 -11.20
C PRO A 97 -4.37 -25.96 -12.55
N GLY A 98 -4.32 -24.64 -12.64
CA GLY A 98 -4.75 -23.88 -13.80
C GLY A 98 -6.26 -23.93 -13.98
N ARG A 99 -6.69 -23.44 -15.14
CA ARG A 99 -8.07 -23.54 -15.60
C ARG A 99 -8.23 -24.85 -16.38
N PRO A 100 -9.25 -25.67 -16.10
CA PRO A 100 -9.52 -26.86 -16.91
C PRO A 100 -9.69 -26.51 -18.39
N VAL A 101 -9.17 -27.36 -19.28
CA VAL A 101 -9.33 -27.21 -20.73
C VAL A 101 -10.82 -27.14 -21.08
N GLY A 102 -11.20 -26.22 -21.98
CA GLY A 102 -12.59 -25.99 -22.38
C GLY A 102 -13.42 -25.10 -21.45
N SER A 103 -12.91 -24.73 -20.26
CA SER A 103 -13.65 -23.86 -19.33
C SER A 103 -13.59 -22.38 -19.76
N GLN A 104 -14.74 -21.76 -20.03
CA GLN A 104 -14.81 -20.31 -20.32
C GLN A 104 -14.86 -19.44 -19.05
N ASN A 105 -14.44 -18.17 -19.16
CA ASN A 105 -14.51 -17.23 -18.04
C ASN A 105 -15.95 -16.72 -17.82
N LYS A 106 -16.65 -17.26 -16.82
CA LYS A 106 -18.03 -16.88 -16.47
C LYS A 106 -18.16 -15.51 -15.78
N ARG A 107 -17.05 -14.91 -15.33
CA ARG A 107 -17.03 -13.64 -14.59
C ARG A 107 -15.95 -12.71 -15.16
N PRO A 108 -16.15 -12.17 -16.38
CA PRO A 108 -15.25 -11.14 -16.92
C PRO A 108 -15.27 -9.89 -16.04
N ALA A 109 -14.12 -9.22 -15.91
CA ALA A 109 -14.05 -7.94 -15.21
C ALA A 109 -14.84 -6.88 -16.02
N PRO A 110 -15.67 -6.04 -15.36
CA PRO A 110 -16.34 -4.93 -16.02
C PRO A 110 -15.33 -4.03 -16.74
N ARG A 111 -15.58 -3.74 -18.02
CA ARG A 111 -14.78 -2.80 -18.81
C ARG A 111 -15.55 -1.49 -18.92
N TYR A 112 -14.98 -0.42 -18.39
CA TYR A 112 -15.54 0.92 -18.54
C TYR A 112 -15.04 1.52 -19.85
N GLY A 113 -15.93 2.15 -20.61
CA GLY A 113 -15.57 2.83 -21.87
C GLY A 113 -14.63 4.01 -21.61
N VAL A 114 -13.72 4.29 -22.54
CA VAL A 114 -12.87 5.49 -22.49
C VAL A 114 -13.74 6.71 -22.84
N PRO A 115 -13.81 7.75 -22.00
CA PRO A 115 -14.52 8.97 -22.34
C PRO A 115 -13.87 9.62 -23.58
N LYS A 116 -14.59 9.69 -24.69
CA LYS A 116 -14.16 10.49 -25.85
C LYS A 116 -14.52 11.95 -25.58
N LYS A 117 -13.52 12.84 -25.60
CA LYS A 117 -13.77 14.30 -25.59
C LYS A 117 -14.38 14.67 -26.94
N ASN A 118 -15.64 15.08 -26.95
CA ASN A 118 -16.20 15.76 -28.12
C ASN A 118 -15.55 17.14 -28.22
N LYS A 119 -15.04 17.52 -29.39
CA LYS A 119 -14.65 18.92 -29.64
C LYS A 119 -15.92 19.76 -29.50
N THR A 120 -15.93 20.69 -28.55
CA THR A 120 -16.97 21.70 -28.44
C THR A 120 -16.98 22.50 -29.74
N GLY A 121 -17.87 22.15 -30.66
CA GLY A 121 -18.16 23.00 -31.81
C GLY A 121 -18.82 24.26 -31.28
N THR A 122 -18.14 25.39 -31.42
CA THR A 122 -18.70 26.73 -31.23
C THR A 122 -20.02 26.79 -31.99
N ARG A 123 -21.15 26.90 -31.28
CA ARG A 123 -22.44 27.20 -31.91
C ARG A 123 -22.33 28.62 -32.47
N GLY A 124 -22.15 28.73 -33.78
CA GLY A 124 -22.28 30.00 -34.50
C GLY A 124 -23.71 30.53 -34.31
N HIS A 125 -23.81 31.77 -33.84
CA HIS A 125 -25.06 32.51 -33.77
C HIS A 125 -25.54 32.79 -35.21
N PRO A 126 -26.75 32.39 -35.63
CA PRO A 126 -27.30 32.91 -36.87
C PRO A 126 -27.76 34.35 -36.62
N GLY A 127 -27.24 35.28 -37.41
CA GLY A 127 -27.63 36.69 -37.38
C GLY A 127 -29.08 36.87 -37.80
N ALA A 128 -29.85 37.61 -37.01
CA ALA A 128 -31.18 38.06 -37.38
C ALA A 128 -31.05 39.21 -38.40
N LYS A 129 -31.59 39.02 -39.61
CA LYS A 129 -31.87 40.11 -40.54
C LYS A 129 -33.11 40.88 -40.05
N GLN A 130 -32.98 42.18 -39.83
CA GLN A 130 -34.12 43.09 -39.70
C GLN A 130 -34.69 43.37 -41.10
N ALA A 131 -36.01 43.33 -41.21
CA ALA A 131 -36.76 43.75 -42.39
C ALA A 131 -37.89 44.68 -41.93
N GLY A 132 -38.05 45.81 -42.63
CA GLY A 132 -39.26 46.65 -42.65
C GLY A 132 -39.34 47.68 -41.54
#